data_AF-Q1QYJ9-F1
#
_entry.id   AF-Q1QYJ9-F1
#
_cell.length_a   1.000
_cell.length_b   1.000
_cell.length_c   1.000
_cell.angle_alpha   90.00
_cell.angle_beta   90.00
_cell.angle_gamma   90.00
#
_symmetry.space_group_name_H-M   'P 1'
#
loop_
_entity.id
_entity.type
_entity.pdbx_description
1 polymer ?
#
loop_
_entity_poly.entity_id
_entity_poly.type
_entity_poly.pdbx_seq_one_letter_code
_entity_poly.pdbx_strand_id
1 'polypeptide(L)'
;MITQEDVELARKAPWLKSPRVDDTSPENSALFTIGTIIEARVREASRPLREVVDDMARRFAPWGLDSRLAETAYRYVHCWG
;
A
#
# COMPACT_ATOMS: atom_id res chain seq x y z
N MET A 1 -10.49 -5.88 -0.02
CA MET A 1 -9.90 -6.23 1.30
C MET A 1 -8.49 -6.68 1.03
N ILE A 2 -7.49 -6.21 1.77
CA ILE A 2 -6.08 -6.63 1.60
C ILE A 2 -5.99 -8.14 1.93
N THR A 3 -5.13 -8.90 1.27
CA THR A 3 -4.86 -10.31 1.56
C THR A 3 -3.38 -10.54 1.86
N GLN A 4 -3.02 -11.72 2.37
CA GLN A 4 -1.60 -12.08 2.56
C GLN A 4 -0.83 -12.11 1.23
N GLU A 5 -1.43 -12.66 0.18
CA GLU A 5 -0.82 -12.71 -1.15
C GLU A 5 -0.55 -11.30 -1.68
N ASP A 6 -1.49 -10.35 -1.50
CA ASP A 6 -1.28 -8.95 -1.88
C ASP A 6 -0.05 -8.36 -1.18
N VAL A 7 0.12 -8.64 0.12
CA VAL A 7 1.26 -8.11 0.88
C VAL A 7 2.57 -8.75 0.42
N GLU A 8 2.58 -10.06 0.18
CA GLU A 8 3.77 -10.77 -0.30
C GLU A 8 4.19 -10.34 -1.71
N LEU A 9 3.22 -10.12 -2.60
CA LEU A 9 3.45 -9.59 -3.95
C LEU A 9 3.93 -8.14 -3.89
N ALA A 10 3.26 -7.27 -3.14
CA ALA A 10 3.65 -5.86 -3.01
C ALA A 10 5.09 -5.69 -2.49
N ARG A 11 5.59 -6.60 -1.65
CA ARG A 11 6.98 -6.60 -1.16
C ARG A 11 8.02 -6.86 -2.24
N LYS A 12 7.65 -7.54 -3.32
CA LYS A 12 8.53 -7.84 -4.45
C LYS A 12 8.52 -6.74 -5.50
N ALA A 13 7.69 -5.70 -5.31
CA ALA A 13 7.43 -4.72 -6.34
C ALA A 13 8.70 -3.89 -6.68
N PRO A 14 9.05 -3.75 -7.97
CA PRO A 14 10.33 -3.15 -8.40
C PRO A 14 10.54 -1.71 -7.92
N TRP A 15 9.44 -0.96 -7.77
CA TRP A 15 9.46 0.46 -7.43
C TRP A 15 9.81 0.75 -5.97
N LEU A 16 9.86 -0.27 -5.11
CA LEU A 16 10.51 -0.16 -3.80
C LEU A 16 12.00 0.22 -3.92
N LYS A 17 12.61 -0.01 -5.09
CA LYS A 17 14.03 0.28 -5.37
C LYS A 17 14.26 1.22 -6.56
N SER A 18 13.26 1.54 -7.38
CA SER A 18 13.45 2.42 -8.55
C SER A 18 12.15 3.13 -9.00
N PRO A 19 12.14 4.44 -9.29
CA PRO A 19 10.91 5.22 -9.49
C PRO A 19 10.14 4.98 -10.80
N ARG A 20 10.53 4.00 -11.62
CA ARG A 20 9.88 3.74 -12.91
C ARG A 20 9.84 2.26 -13.22
N VAL A 21 8.65 1.68 -13.29
CA VAL A 21 8.28 0.76 -14.38
C VAL A 21 6.78 0.89 -14.60
N ASP A 22 6.41 1.16 -15.85
CA ASP A 22 5.04 1.00 -16.37
C ASP A 22 4.78 -0.51 -16.49
N ASP A 23 4.70 -1.19 -15.34
CA ASP A 23 4.62 -2.64 -15.26
C ASP A 23 3.26 -3.06 -14.72
N THR A 24 2.52 -3.83 -15.51
CA THR A 24 1.29 -4.51 -15.09
C THR A 24 1.57 -5.74 -14.21
N SER A 25 2.80 -5.87 -13.71
CA SER A 25 3.21 -6.92 -12.79
C SER A 25 2.22 -7.12 -11.63
N PRO A 26 1.99 -8.38 -11.20
CA PRO A 26 1.12 -8.69 -10.06
C PRO A 26 1.53 -7.95 -8.79
N GLU A 27 2.82 -7.70 -8.59
CA GLU A 27 3.38 -6.95 -7.47
C GLU A 27 2.91 -5.49 -7.44
N ASN A 28 2.88 -4.82 -8.59
CA ASN A 28 2.38 -3.45 -8.72
C ASN A 28 0.85 -3.41 -8.55
N SER A 29 0.14 -4.42 -9.06
CA SER A 29 -1.31 -4.54 -8.90
C SER A 29 -1.71 -4.73 -7.44
N ALA A 30 -0.96 -5.58 -6.72
CA ALA A 30 -1.16 -5.81 -5.30
C ALA A 30 -0.89 -4.54 -4.47
N LEU A 31 0.18 -3.81 -4.80
CA LEU A 31 0.47 -2.56 -4.14
C LEU A 31 -0.59 -1.48 -4.44
N PHE A 32 -1.02 -1.34 -5.70
CA PHE A 32 -2.10 -0.43 -6.07
C PHE A 32 -3.38 -0.73 -5.29
N THR A 33 -3.71 -2.01 -5.12
CA THR A 33 -4.86 -2.46 -4.33
C THR A 33 -4.73 -2.04 -2.86
N ILE A 34 -3.59 -2.29 -2.24
CA ILE A 34 -3.30 -1.87 -0.87
C ILE A 34 -3.40 -0.35 -0.74
N GLY A 35 -2.75 0.39 -1.64
CA GLY A 35 -2.70 1.84 -1.66
C GLY A 35 -4.08 2.48 -1.80
N THR A 36 -4.91 1.99 -2.72
CA THR A 36 -6.27 2.48 -2.96
C THR A 36 -7.16 2.30 -1.73
N ILE A 37 -7.01 1.16 -1.02
CA ILE A 37 -7.75 0.92 0.22
C ILE A 37 -7.31 1.90 1.31
N ILE A 38 -6.00 2.15 1.46
CA ILE A 38 -5.49 3.11 2.45
C ILE A 38 -5.95 4.53 2.09
N GLU A 39 -5.89 4.91 0.81
CA GLU A 39 -6.33 6.22 0.34
C GLU A 39 -7.82 6.45 0.63
N ALA A 40 -8.68 5.48 0.32
CA ALA A 40 -10.10 5.54 0.65
C ALA A 40 -10.32 5.77 2.15
N ARG A 41 -9.58 5.06 3.02
CA ARG A 41 -9.66 5.25 4.47
C ARG A 41 -9.17 6.62 4.94
N VAL A 42 -8.14 7.18 4.31
CA VAL A 42 -7.67 8.54 4.60
C VAL A 42 -8.76 9.56 4.26
N ARG A 43 -9.40 9.42 3.10
CA ARG A 43 -10.50 10.30 2.65
C ARG A 43 -11.73 10.18 3.55
N GLU A 44 -12.11 8.97 3.95
CA GLU A 44 -13.27 8.72 4.81
C GLU A 44 -13.07 9.22 6.25
N ALA A 45 -11.91 8.96 6.83
CA ALA A 45 -11.70 9.18 8.25
C ALA A 45 -11.45 10.66 8.61
N SER A 46 -11.09 11.52 7.63
CA SER A 46 -10.64 12.90 7.88
C SER A 46 -9.54 13.00 8.96
N ARG A 47 -8.69 11.96 9.05
CA ARG A 47 -7.61 11.83 10.03
C ARG A 47 -6.25 12.06 9.36
N PRO A 48 -5.20 12.43 10.14
CA PRO A 48 -3.85 12.51 9.60
C PRO A 48 -3.42 11.20 8.93
N LEU A 49 -2.77 11.29 7.77
CA LEU A 49 -2.27 10.14 6.99
C LEU A 49 -1.54 9.12 7.87
N ARG A 50 -0.65 9.60 8.73
CA ARG A 50 0.17 8.77 9.63
C ARG A 50 -0.68 7.86 10.51
N GLU A 51 -1.77 8.38 11.07
CA GLU A 51 -2.63 7.59 11.94
C GLU A 51 -3.35 6.48 11.17
N VAL A 52 -3.79 6.76 9.94
CA VAL A 52 -4.46 5.77 9.10
C VAL A 52 -3.47 4.71 8.63
N VAL A 53 -2.25 5.10 8.25
CA VAL A 53 -1.18 4.17 7.90
C VAL A 53 -0.85 3.24 9.06
N ASP A 54 -0.66 3.78 10.27
CA ASP A 54 -0.33 2.96 11.45
C ASP A 54 -1.49 2.05 11.87
N ASP A 55 -2.74 2.51 11.70
CA ASP A 55 -3.91 1.67 11.94
C ASP A 55 -4.00 0.50 10.95
N MET A 56 -3.80 0.78 9.66
CA MET A 56 -3.79 -0.24 8.61
C MET A 56 -2.63 -1.22 8.78
N ALA A 57 -1.43 -0.73 9.12
CA ALA A 57 -0.28 -1.59 9.41
C ALA A 57 -0.57 -2.51 10.60
N ARG A 58 -1.14 -2.00 11.69
CA ARG A 58 -1.51 -2.86 12.84
C ARG A 58 -2.57 -3.89 12.49
N ARG A 59 -3.59 -3.50 11.73
CA ARG A 59 -4.68 -4.40 11.31
C ARG A 59 -4.18 -5.54 10.44
N PHE A 60 -3.21 -5.28 9.57
CA PHE A 60 -2.69 -6.24 8.60
C PHE A 60 -1.28 -6.76 8.93
N ALA A 61 -0.79 -6.49 10.14
CA ALA A 61 0.46 -7.04 10.65
C ALA A 61 0.54 -8.57 10.62
N PRO A 62 -0.55 -9.34 10.87
CA PRO A 62 -0.52 -10.81 10.73
C PRO A 62 -0.17 -11.30 9.32
N TRP A 63 -0.40 -10.47 8.30
CA TRP A 63 -0.06 -10.75 6.91
C TRP A 63 1.25 -10.09 6.48
N GLY A 64 1.96 -9.48 7.43
CA GLY A 64 3.23 -8.83 7.20
C GLY A 64 3.11 -7.46 6.55
N LEU A 65 2.01 -6.70 6.72
CA LEU A 65 1.99 -5.29 6.30
C LEU A 65 2.67 -4.43 7.38
N ASP A 66 3.74 -3.73 7.03
CA ASP A 66 4.41 -2.77 7.93
C ASP A 66 4.08 -1.31 7.53
N SER A 67 4.26 -0.37 8.47
CA SER A 67 3.93 1.05 8.24
C SER A 67 4.67 1.64 7.04
N ARG A 68 5.91 1.18 6.78
CA ARG A 68 6.69 1.65 5.63
C ARG A 68 6.05 1.19 4.33
N LEU A 69 5.75 -0.10 4.17
CA LEU A 69 5.10 -0.62 2.98
C LEU A 69 3.71 0.00 2.77
N ALA A 70 2.93 0.17 3.84
CA ALA A 70 1.63 0.83 3.81
C ALA A 70 1.73 2.30 3.34
N GLU A 71 2.68 3.07 3.87
CA GLU A 71 2.93 4.44 3.42
C GLU A 71 3.39 4.49 1.96
N THR A 72 4.24 3.55 1.56
CA THR A 72 4.78 3.50 0.19
C THR A 72 3.67 3.14 -0.81
N ALA A 73 2.75 2.23 -0.43
CA ALA A 73 1.55 1.91 -1.20
C ALA A 73 0.58 3.11 -1.33
N TYR A 74 0.37 3.86 -0.25
CA TYR A 74 -0.43 5.09 -0.31
C TYR A 74 0.18 6.11 -1.29
N ARG A 75 1.49 6.36 -1.20
CA ARG A 75 2.18 7.30 -2.09
C ARG A 75 2.14 6.84 -3.54
N TYR A 76 2.24 5.54 -3.79
CA TYR A 76 2.12 4.96 -5.13
C TYR A 76 0.80 5.37 -5.79
N VAL A 77 -0.32 5.24 -5.09
CA VAL A 77 -1.63 5.62 -5.63
C VAL A 77 -1.83 7.13 -5.62
N HIS A 78 -1.42 7.82 -4.57
CA HIS A 78 -1.67 9.26 -4.44
C HIS A 78 -0.87 10.13 -5.42
N CYS A 79 0.34 9.71 -5.79
CA CYS A 79 1.19 10.45 -6.73
C CYS A 79 1.00 10.01 -8.18
N TRP A 80 0.46 8.81 -8.43
CA TRP A 80 0.43 8.21 -9.77
C TRP A 80 -0.94 7.69 -10.24
N GLY A 81 -1.97 7.74 -9.39
CA GLY A 81 -3.37 7.40 -9.70
C GLY A 81 -4.22 8.60 -10.09
#